data_AF-A0A968JUH6-F1
#
_entry.id   AF-A0A968JUH6-F1
#
_cell.length_a   1.000
_cell.length_b   1.000
_cell.length_c   1.000
_cell.angle_alpha   90.00
_cell.angle_beta   90.00
_cell.angle_gamma   90.00
#
_symmetry.space_group_name_H-M   'P 1'
#
loop_
_entity.id
_entity.type
_entity.pdbx_description
1 polymer ?
#
loop_
_entity_poly.entity_id
_entity_poly.type
_entity_poly.pdbx_seq_one_letter_code
_entity_poly.pdbx_strand_id
1 'polypeptide(L)'
;MNTINLFNAQLNSDGEVGDLYRGLGFSFDTMSTDKYFIKKYQHESGNSLSSDIPLMRAADLHLLFAEALNRMGDTTVAMIVLNDGMKNTKRPKPNPQYTNWNKNLGIRGRVGLWNVEIPPMDDASKILFIEDRILDERAMELAFEGRRWFDLMRIARRRNDPSYLANRVASKFSDPAKADNIRSLLSNPQNWYLPKDY
;
A
#
# COMPACT_ATOMS: atom_id res chain seq x y z
N MET A 1 -8.04 -6.65 -4.97
CA MET A 1 -7.61 -7.56 -3.90
C MET A 1 -7.74 -6.81 -2.57
N ASN A 2 -8.31 -7.43 -1.54
CA ASN A 2 -8.40 -6.82 -0.22
C ASN A 2 -7.02 -6.81 0.49
N THR A 3 -6.86 -6.00 1.55
CA THR A 3 -5.56 -5.82 2.23
C THR A 3 -5.02 -7.11 2.86
N ILE A 4 -5.88 -7.99 3.38
CA ILE A 4 -5.46 -9.26 3.99
C ILE A 4 -4.84 -10.18 2.93
N ASN A 5 -5.51 -10.30 1.78
CA ASN A 5 -5.00 -11.06 0.66
C ASN A 5 -3.70 -10.45 0.11
N LEU A 6 -3.52 -9.13 0.16
CA LEU A 6 -2.25 -8.49 -0.20
C LEU A 6 -1.11 -8.97 0.71
N PHE A 7 -1.31 -8.99 2.02
CA PHE A 7 -0.30 -9.52 2.96
C PHE A 7 -0.02 -11.01 2.71
N ASN A 8 -1.07 -11.81 2.53
CA ASN A 8 -0.93 -13.26 2.37
C ASN A 8 -0.32 -13.66 1.01
N ALA A 9 -0.42 -12.80 0.00
CA ALA A 9 0.14 -13.06 -1.33
C ALA A 9 1.62 -12.64 -1.47
N GLN A 10 2.24 -12.09 -0.42
CA GLN A 10 3.66 -11.74 -0.46
C GLN A 10 4.54 -12.99 -0.42
N LEU A 11 5.81 -12.80 -0.79
CA LEU A 11 6.86 -13.80 -0.64
C LEU A 11 8.01 -13.14 0.12
N ASN A 12 8.47 -13.76 1.20
CA ASN A 12 9.58 -13.25 1.99
C ASN A 12 10.94 -13.63 1.37
N SER A 13 12.03 -13.06 1.90
CA SER A 13 13.41 -13.31 1.47
C SER A 13 13.81 -14.78 1.50
N ASP A 14 13.18 -15.57 2.37
CA ASP A 14 13.45 -17.00 2.58
C ASP A 14 12.57 -17.89 1.69
N GLY A 15 11.70 -17.31 0.86
CA GLY A 15 10.81 -18.01 -0.05
C GLY A 15 9.51 -18.51 0.60
N GLU A 16 9.19 -18.06 1.81
CA GLU A 16 7.93 -18.37 2.49
C GLU A 16 6.84 -17.38 2.10
N VAL A 17 5.62 -17.90 1.96
CA VAL A 17 4.46 -17.11 1.57
C VAL A 17 3.94 -16.30 2.76
N GLY A 18 3.77 -15.00 2.55
CA GLY A 18 3.18 -14.07 3.49
C GLY A 18 4.13 -12.95 3.93
N ASP A 19 3.54 -11.83 4.35
CA ASP A 19 4.23 -10.75 5.04
C ASP A 19 4.30 -11.02 6.54
N LEU A 20 5.38 -11.67 6.96
CA LEU A 20 5.55 -12.16 8.33
C LEU A 20 5.84 -11.05 9.36
N TYR A 21 6.10 -9.81 8.92
CA TYR A 21 6.49 -8.71 9.80
C TYR A 21 5.40 -7.63 9.95
N ARG A 22 4.41 -7.63 9.06
CA ARG A 22 3.28 -6.69 9.10
C ARG A 22 1.92 -7.35 9.04
N GLY A 23 1.80 -8.57 8.52
CA GLY A 23 0.54 -9.26 8.29
C GLY A 23 -0.11 -9.82 9.56
N LEU A 24 -0.34 -11.14 9.56
CA LEU A 24 -1.00 -11.86 10.65
C LEU A 24 -0.20 -11.74 11.95
N GLY A 25 -0.90 -11.49 13.06
CA GLY A 25 -0.30 -11.31 14.38
C GLY A 25 0.23 -9.90 14.65
N PHE A 26 0.31 -9.03 13.62
CA PHE A 26 0.79 -7.66 13.72
C PHE A 26 -0.29 -6.65 13.33
N SER A 27 -0.63 -6.54 12.05
CA SER A 27 -1.69 -5.61 11.62
C SER A 27 -3.08 -6.15 11.93
N PHE A 28 -3.28 -7.45 11.73
CA PHE A 28 -4.55 -8.13 11.96
C PHE A 28 -4.32 -9.49 12.59
N ASP A 29 -5.36 -10.06 13.17
CA ASP A 29 -5.37 -11.41 13.73
C ASP A 29 -6.71 -12.11 13.44
N THR A 30 -6.85 -13.39 13.77
CA THR A 30 -8.05 -14.18 13.48
C THR A 30 -8.86 -14.49 14.74
N MET A 31 -10.19 -14.36 14.65
CA MET A 31 -11.12 -14.91 15.66
C MET A 31 -11.50 -16.35 15.33
N SER A 32 -11.63 -16.64 14.04
CA SER A 32 -11.90 -17.96 13.47
C SER A 32 -11.48 -17.94 11.99
N THR A 33 -11.64 -19.06 11.29
CA THR A 33 -11.47 -19.12 9.83
C THR A 33 -12.21 -17.97 9.15
N ASP A 34 -11.50 -17.22 8.30
CA ASP A 34 -11.97 -16.07 7.52
C ASP A 34 -12.64 -14.93 8.32
N LYS A 35 -12.49 -14.91 9.64
CA LYS A 35 -12.94 -13.80 10.50
C LYS A 35 -11.75 -13.15 11.16
N TYR A 36 -11.47 -11.93 10.72
CA TYR A 36 -10.31 -11.17 11.13
C TYR A 36 -10.70 -9.98 12.01
N PHE A 37 -9.81 -9.60 12.91
CA PHE A 37 -9.89 -8.34 13.64
C PHE A 37 -8.60 -7.54 13.50
N ILE A 38 -8.72 -6.24 13.70
CA ILE A 38 -7.57 -5.32 13.66
C ILE A 38 -6.82 -5.47 14.98
N LYS A 39 -5.55 -5.87 14.91
CA LYS A 39 -4.64 -5.98 16.06
C LYS A 39 -3.73 -4.76 16.20
N LYS A 40 -3.47 -4.07 15.09
CA LYS A 40 -2.70 -2.83 15.08
C LYS A 40 -3.34 -1.80 15.99
N TYR A 41 -2.53 -1.16 16.84
CA TYR A 41 -2.96 -0.19 17.85
C TYR A 41 -3.90 -0.75 18.93
N GLN A 42 -3.99 -2.08 19.07
CA GLN A 42 -4.70 -2.69 20.19
C GLN A 42 -4.13 -2.17 21.52
N HIS A 43 -5.03 -1.74 22.40
CA HIS A 43 -4.67 -1.17 23.69
C HIS A 43 -4.19 -2.26 24.67
N GLU A 44 -3.30 -1.85 25.56
CA GLU A 44 -2.90 -2.65 26.71
C GLU A 44 -4.07 -2.76 27.69
N SER A 45 -4.20 -3.93 28.33
CA SER A 45 -5.25 -4.17 29.32
C SER A 45 -5.17 -3.14 30.45
N GLY A 46 -6.29 -2.45 30.72
CA GLY A 46 -6.36 -1.42 31.74
C GLY A 46 -5.81 -0.05 31.32
N ASN A 47 -5.37 0.15 30.07
CA ASN A 47 -4.90 1.44 29.57
C ASN A 47 -5.44 1.76 28.17
N SER A 48 -6.56 2.48 28.09
CA SER A 48 -7.19 2.91 26.83
C SER A 48 -6.40 3.95 26.03
N LEU A 49 -5.29 4.47 26.58
CA LEU A 49 -4.45 5.50 25.93
C LEU A 49 -3.05 4.97 25.61
N SER A 50 -2.83 3.65 25.66
CA SER A 50 -1.52 3.04 25.43
C SER A 50 -1.04 3.06 23.96
N SER A 51 -1.82 3.63 23.04
CA SER A 51 -1.55 3.58 21.61
C SER A 51 -1.60 4.98 21.00
N ASP A 52 -0.56 5.33 20.25
CA ASP A 52 -0.52 6.58 19.48
C ASP A 52 -1.30 6.48 18.18
N ILE A 53 -1.88 7.61 17.75
CA ILE A 53 -2.52 7.75 16.43
C ILE A 53 -1.54 8.48 15.50
N PRO A 54 -0.89 7.79 14.56
CA PRO A 54 0.05 8.46 13.66
C PRO A 54 -0.71 9.33 12.66
N LEU A 55 -0.45 10.63 12.69
CA LEU A 55 -0.93 11.54 11.64
C LEU A 55 -0.06 11.48 10.38
N MET A 56 1.24 11.25 10.53
CA MET A 56 2.23 11.04 9.47
C MET A 56 3.41 10.23 10.03
N ARG A 57 4.09 9.46 9.18
CA ARG A 57 5.34 8.77 9.55
C ARG A 57 6.25 8.55 8.36
N ALA A 58 7.51 8.22 8.63
CA ALA A 58 8.55 8.12 7.61
C ALA A 58 8.16 7.23 6.42
N ALA A 59 7.55 6.07 6.64
CA ALA A 59 7.19 5.15 5.56
C ALA A 59 6.15 5.74 4.58
N ASP A 60 5.22 6.55 5.08
CA ASP A 60 4.25 7.25 4.22
C ASP A 60 4.98 8.21 3.27
N LEU A 61 5.90 9.01 3.80
CA LEU A 61 6.74 9.92 3.02
C LEU A 61 7.63 9.17 2.01
N HIS A 62 8.19 8.02 2.37
CA HIS A 62 8.99 7.20 1.47
C HIS A 62 8.16 6.69 0.29
N LEU A 63 6.94 6.21 0.54
CA LEU A 63 6.04 5.72 -0.51
C LEU A 63 5.50 6.86 -1.39
N LEU A 64 5.21 8.02 -0.82
CA LEU A 64 4.86 9.21 -1.60
C LEU A 64 6.04 9.68 -2.46
N PHE A 65 7.26 9.59 -1.95
CA PHE A 65 8.46 9.92 -2.71
C PHE A 65 8.69 8.93 -3.86
N ALA A 66 8.55 7.62 -3.62
CA ALA A 66 8.58 6.61 -4.68
C ALA A 66 7.53 6.88 -5.76
N GLU A 67 6.31 7.27 -5.35
CA GLU A 67 5.25 7.61 -6.30
C GLU A 67 5.59 8.84 -7.14
N ALA A 68 6.13 9.89 -6.51
CA ALA A 68 6.56 11.11 -7.20
C ALA A 68 7.66 10.81 -8.23
N LEU A 69 8.68 10.04 -7.84
CA LEU A 69 9.75 9.59 -8.74
C LEU A 69 9.20 8.83 -9.94
N ASN A 70 8.31 7.86 -9.71
CA ASN A 70 7.65 7.11 -10.77
C ASN A 70 6.89 8.02 -11.74
N ARG A 71 6.16 9.01 -11.21
CA ARG A 71 5.41 9.98 -12.02
C ARG A 71 6.30 10.98 -12.76
N MET A 72 7.53 11.23 -12.30
CA MET A 72 8.55 11.99 -13.02
C MET A 72 9.31 11.15 -14.06
N GLY A 73 9.03 9.85 -14.17
CA GLY A 73 9.73 8.94 -15.08
C GLY A 73 11.00 8.32 -14.50
N ASP A 74 11.39 8.66 -13.26
CA ASP A 74 12.50 8.00 -12.56
C ASP A 74 12.03 6.69 -11.91
N THR A 75 11.59 5.77 -12.76
CA THR A 75 11.04 4.47 -12.34
C THR A 75 12.10 3.61 -11.64
N THR A 76 13.37 3.77 -12.01
CA THR A 76 14.49 3.06 -11.41
C THR A 76 14.64 3.42 -9.94
N VAL A 77 14.70 4.71 -9.61
CA VAL A 77 14.80 5.15 -8.22
C VAL A 77 13.52 4.84 -7.45
N ALA A 78 12.35 4.99 -8.08
CA ALA A 78 11.07 4.60 -7.46
C ALA A 78 11.07 3.14 -6.99
N MET A 79 11.51 2.21 -7.84
CA MET A 79 11.61 0.80 -7.49
C MET A 79 12.65 0.54 -6.40
N ILE A 80 13.78 1.26 -6.40
CA ILE A 80 14.77 1.15 -5.33
C ILE A 80 14.14 1.53 -3.98
N VAL A 81 13.43 2.66 -3.91
CA VAL A 81 12.79 3.11 -2.66
C VAL A 81 11.70 2.13 -2.20
N LEU A 82 10.93 1.57 -3.15
CA LEU A 82 9.91 0.57 -2.85
C LEU A 82 10.53 -0.73 -2.30
N ASN A 83 11.57 -1.24 -2.97
CA ASN A 83 12.19 -2.54 -2.74
C ASN A 83 13.22 -2.50 -1.58
N ASP A 84 14.52 -2.67 -1.91
CA ASP A 84 15.61 -2.86 -0.94
C ASP A 84 16.34 -1.57 -0.53
N GLY A 85 15.89 -0.44 -1.05
CA GLY A 85 16.45 0.86 -0.74
C GLY A 85 17.87 1.07 -1.22
N MET A 86 18.36 2.28 -0.99
CA MET A 86 19.65 2.76 -1.48
C MET A 86 20.85 2.09 -0.80
N LYS A 87 20.67 1.45 0.36
CA LYS A 87 21.76 0.75 1.05
C LYS A 87 22.27 -0.44 0.23
N ASN A 88 21.35 -1.15 -0.41
CA ASN A 88 21.62 -2.42 -1.09
C ASN A 88 21.83 -2.28 -2.61
N THR A 89 21.65 -1.08 -3.17
CA THR A 89 21.92 -0.82 -4.59
C THR A 89 23.42 -0.85 -4.91
N LYS A 90 23.77 -1.49 -6.05
CA LYS A 90 25.12 -1.44 -6.62
C LYS A 90 25.53 0.01 -6.91
N ARG A 91 26.81 0.31 -6.77
CA ARG A 91 27.38 1.66 -7.04
C ARG A 91 27.68 1.83 -8.55
N PRO A 92 27.60 3.06 -9.10
CA PRO A 92 27.18 4.30 -8.44
C PRO A 92 25.67 4.31 -8.18
N LYS A 93 25.25 4.95 -7.08
CA LYS A 93 23.82 5.08 -6.79
C LYS A 93 23.18 5.95 -7.89
N PRO A 94 21.93 5.66 -8.31
CA PRO A 94 21.37 6.25 -9.52
C PRO A 94 21.28 7.77 -9.52
N ASN A 95 21.27 8.41 -8.34
CA ASN A 95 21.23 9.86 -8.23
C ASN A 95 22.02 10.37 -7.01
N PRO A 96 23.10 11.16 -7.22
CA PRO A 96 23.89 11.78 -6.14
C PRO A 96 23.09 12.77 -5.27
N GLN A 97 21.94 13.25 -5.71
CA GLN A 97 21.11 14.20 -4.94
C GLN A 97 20.47 13.56 -3.71
N TYR A 98 20.41 12.23 -3.63
CA TYR A 98 19.80 11.49 -2.52
C TYR A 98 20.84 10.97 -1.50
N THR A 99 21.95 11.68 -1.32
CA THR A 99 23.01 11.32 -0.36
C THR A 99 22.48 11.10 1.06
N ASN A 100 21.51 11.89 1.52
CA ASN A 100 20.89 11.72 2.84
C ASN A 100 20.01 10.48 2.95
N TRP A 101 19.57 9.91 1.82
CA TRP A 101 18.73 8.71 1.76
C TRP A 101 19.57 7.45 1.52
N ASN A 102 20.90 7.57 1.44
CA ASN A 102 21.77 6.51 0.93
C ASN A 102 21.81 5.23 1.81
N LYS A 103 21.34 5.28 3.05
CA LYS A 103 21.35 4.15 4.00
C LYS A 103 20.00 3.46 4.19
N ASN A 104 18.94 3.90 3.51
CA ASN A 104 17.61 3.28 3.66
C ASN A 104 17.58 1.85 3.09
N LEU A 105 16.81 0.97 3.73
CA LEU A 105 16.56 -0.43 3.35
C LEU A 105 15.34 -0.61 2.44
N GLY A 106 14.72 0.49 2.00
CA GLY A 106 13.45 0.46 1.27
C GLY A 106 12.30 -0.03 2.15
N ILE A 107 11.09 -0.03 1.60
CA ILE A 107 9.91 -0.45 2.36
C ILE A 107 9.85 -1.97 2.48
N ARG A 108 10.09 -2.68 1.37
CA ARG A 108 10.04 -4.15 1.33
C ARG A 108 11.25 -4.78 1.97
N GLY A 109 12.45 -4.25 1.74
CA GLY A 109 13.68 -4.76 2.35
C GLY A 109 13.68 -4.65 3.88
N ARG A 110 13.02 -3.63 4.45
CA ARG A 110 12.85 -3.48 5.92
C ARG A 110 12.08 -4.64 6.55
N VAL A 111 11.17 -5.25 5.80
CA VAL A 111 10.30 -6.34 6.25
C VAL A 111 10.64 -7.67 5.58
N GLY A 112 11.84 -7.78 5.00
CA GLY A 112 12.32 -9.01 4.40
C GLY A 112 11.42 -9.55 3.29
N LEU A 113 10.76 -8.69 2.50
CA LEU A 113 9.96 -9.11 1.36
C LEU A 113 10.79 -9.13 0.08
N TRP A 114 10.50 -10.08 -0.81
CA TRP A 114 11.10 -10.11 -2.15
C TRP A 114 10.82 -8.85 -2.93
N ASN A 115 11.78 -8.48 -3.78
CA ASN A 115 11.67 -7.32 -4.64
C ASN A 115 10.53 -7.50 -5.63
N VAL A 116 9.77 -6.42 -5.82
CA VAL A 116 8.85 -6.34 -6.95
C VAL A 116 9.67 -6.19 -8.22
N GLU A 117 9.44 -7.09 -9.16
CA GLU A 117 10.02 -7.03 -10.51
C GLU A 117 9.05 -6.38 -11.49
N ILE A 118 9.59 -5.68 -12.48
CA ILE A 118 8.81 -5.07 -13.56
C ILE A 118 8.82 -6.04 -14.75
N PRO A 119 7.67 -6.58 -15.18
CA PRO A 119 7.62 -7.39 -16.40
C PRO A 119 7.89 -6.53 -17.66
N PRO A 120 8.29 -7.13 -18.78
CA PRO A 120 8.50 -6.39 -20.03
C PRO A 120 7.22 -5.66 -20.47
N MET A 121 7.29 -4.33 -20.57
CA MET A 121 6.19 -3.46 -20.99
C MET A 121 6.69 -2.09 -21.45
N ASP A 122 5.83 -1.32 -22.13
CA ASP A 122 6.12 0.07 -22.51
C ASP A 122 6.19 1.01 -21.28
N ASP A 123 6.77 2.20 -21.46
CA ASP A 123 7.00 3.14 -20.37
C ASP A 123 5.71 3.67 -19.71
N ALA A 124 4.63 3.84 -20.48
CA ALA A 124 3.36 4.30 -19.94
C ALA A 124 2.72 3.23 -19.06
N SER A 125 2.68 1.99 -19.54
CA SER A 125 2.23 0.81 -18.77
C SER A 125 3.07 0.59 -17.52
N LYS A 126 4.39 0.79 -17.62
CA LYS A 126 5.34 0.68 -16.51
C LYS A 126 5.04 1.65 -15.39
N ILE A 127 4.78 2.92 -15.71
CA ILE A 127 4.42 3.93 -14.71
C ILE A 127 3.13 3.51 -13.98
N LEU A 128 2.11 3.02 -14.69
CA LEU A 128 0.86 2.59 -14.07
C LEU A 128 1.05 1.33 -13.21
N PHE A 129 1.85 0.37 -13.68
CA PHE A 129 2.20 -0.84 -12.94
C PHE A 129 2.90 -0.50 -11.62
N ILE A 130 3.94 0.34 -11.67
CA ILE A 130 4.69 0.74 -10.47
C ILE A 130 3.79 1.53 -9.51
N GLU A 131 2.94 2.42 -10.02
CA GLU A 131 1.96 3.12 -9.18
C GLU A 131 1.03 2.12 -8.48
N ASP A 132 0.55 1.08 -9.18
CA ASP A 132 -0.27 0.04 -8.56
C ASP A 132 0.50 -0.76 -7.48
N ARG A 133 1.78 -1.07 -7.70
CA ARG A 133 2.63 -1.73 -6.70
C ARG A 133 2.90 -0.86 -5.48
N ILE A 134 3.14 0.44 -5.67
CA ILE A 134 3.26 1.40 -4.57
C ILE A 134 1.95 1.49 -3.79
N LEU A 135 0.80 1.49 -4.47
CA LEU A 135 -0.50 1.54 -3.81
C LEU A 135 -0.82 0.27 -3.03
N ASP A 136 -0.40 -0.90 -3.51
CA ASP A 136 -0.52 -2.15 -2.76
C ASP A 136 0.40 -2.13 -1.52
N GLU A 137 1.63 -1.64 -1.67
CA GLU A 137 2.57 -1.48 -0.56
C GLU A 137 2.04 -0.49 0.49
N ARG A 138 1.46 0.64 0.08
CA ARG A 138 0.78 1.59 0.97
C ARG A 138 -0.38 0.95 1.72
N ALA A 139 -1.13 0.05 1.08
CA ALA A 139 -2.24 -0.65 1.71
C ALA A 139 -1.77 -1.55 2.86
N MET A 140 -0.62 -2.19 2.70
CA MET A 140 0.00 -3.08 3.69
C MET A 140 0.74 -2.28 4.76
N GLU A 141 1.67 -1.43 4.37
CA GLU A 141 2.51 -0.63 5.28
C GLU A 141 1.63 0.24 6.19
N LEU A 142 0.68 0.98 5.59
CA LEU A 142 -0.17 1.96 6.27
C LEU A 142 -1.56 1.39 6.63
N ALA A 143 -1.64 0.06 6.76
CA ALA A 143 -2.89 -0.62 7.12
C ALA A 143 -3.48 0.01 8.39
N PHE A 144 -4.76 0.37 8.33
CA PHE A 144 -5.54 0.95 9.42
C PHE A 144 -5.11 2.35 9.91
N GLU A 145 -4.28 3.07 9.13
CA GLU A 145 -3.82 4.44 9.46
C GLU A 145 -4.60 5.54 8.70
N GLY A 146 -5.83 5.26 8.25
CA GLY A 146 -6.67 6.25 7.58
C GLY A 146 -6.22 6.69 6.17
N ARG A 147 -5.26 6.00 5.54
CA ARG A 147 -4.69 6.41 4.23
C ARG A 147 -5.42 5.86 3.01
N ARG A 148 -5.90 4.62 3.09
CA ARG A 148 -6.31 3.83 1.92
C ARG A 148 -7.43 4.48 1.10
N TRP A 149 -8.42 5.10 1.75
CA TRP A 149 -9.54 5.73 1.03
C TRP A 149 -9.05 6.89 0.15
N PHE A 150 -8.29 7.82 0.72
CA PHE A 150 -7.76 8.97 0.01
C PHE A 150 -6.75 8.58 -1.07
N ASP A 151 -5.97 7.51 -0.83
CA ASP A 151 -5.10 6.91 -1.83
C ASP A 151 -5.87 6.40 -3.06
N LEU A 152 -6.97 5.67 -2.86
CA LEU A 152 -7.78 5.20 -3.97
C LEU A 152 -8.47 6.36 -4.70
N MET A 153 -8.98 7.35 -3.96
CA MET A 153 -9.66 8.51 -4.56
C MET A 153 -8.72 9.31 -5.44
N ARG A 154 -7.54 9.67 -4.94
CA ARG A 154 -6.59 10.51 -5.69
C ARG A 154 -6.08 9.81 -6.95
N ILE A 155 -5.90 8.49 -6.90
CA ILE A 155 -5.46 7.69 -8.06
C ILE A 155 -6.58 7.59 -9.08
N ALA A 156 -7.80 7.25 -8.65
CA ALA A 156 -8.96 7.17 -9.52
C ALA A 156 -9.20 8.50 -10.25
N ARG A 157 -9.11 9.65 -9.55
CA ARG A 157 -9.21 10.99 -10.18
C ARG A 157 -8.10 11.25 -11.19
N ARG A 158 -6.85 10.95 -10.82
CA ARG A 158 -5.70 11.19 -11.70
C ARG A 158 -5.72 10.33 -12.95
N ARG A 159 -6.20 9.10 -12.84
CA ARG A 159 -6.39 8.18 -13.98
C ARG A 159 -7.68 8.46 -14.75
N ASN A 160 -8.53 9.38 -14.27
CA ASN A 160 -9.89 9.58 -14.76
C ASN A 160 -10.69 8.25 -14.84
N ASP A 161 -10.51 7.40 -13.82
CA ASP A 161 -11.07 6.05 -13.76
C ASP A 161 -11.67 5.78 -12.37
N PRO A 162 -12.95 6.11 -12.15
CA PRO A 162 -13.66 5.78 -10.91
C PRO A 162 -13.69 4.28 -10.60
N SER A 163 -13.63 3.42 -11.62
CA SER A 163 -13.67 1.96 -11.44
C SER A 163 -12.46 1.46 -10.65
N TYR A 164 -11.32 2.17 -10.73
CA TYR A 164 -10.12 1.89 -9.95
C TYR A 164 -10.38 1.79 -8.44
N LEU A 165 -11.11 2.77 -7.89
CA LEU A 165 -11.51 2.81 -6.48
C LEU A 165 -12.62 1.79 -6.24
N ALA A 166 -13.65 1.80 -7.09
CA ALA A 166 -14.84 0.97 -6.92
C ALA A 166 -14.50 -0.53 -6.84
N ASN A 167 -13.68 -1.01 -7.78
CA ASN A 167 -13.26 -2.41 -7.85
C ASN A 167 -12.44 -2.83 -6.62
N ARG A 168 -11.54 -1.96 -6.15
CA ARG A 168 -10.71 -2.27 -4.97
C ARG A 168 -11.51 -2.31 -3.69
N VAL A 169 -12.47 -1.40 -3.50
CA VAL A 169 -13.35 -1.42 -2.33
C VAL A 169 -14.31 -2.60 -2.38
N ALA A 170 -14.90 -2.89 -3.53
CA ALA A 170 -15.80 -4.03 -3.72
C ALA A 170 -15.10 -5.38 -3.46
N SER A 171 -13.79 -5.51 -3.74
CA SER A 171 -13.04 -6.74 -3.51
C SER A 171 -12.92 -7.17 -2.04
N LYS A 172 -13.45 -6.37 -1.10
CA LYS A 172 -13.55 -6.72 0.33
C LYS A 172 -14.76 -7.60 0.64
N PHE A 173 -15.76 -7.64 -0.23
CA PHE A 173 -17.02 -8.35 0.02
C PHE A 173 -17.00 -9.70 -0.70
N SER A 174 -17.24 -10.77 0.05
CA SER A 174 -17.35 -12.14 -0.47
C SER A 174 -18.68 -12.39 -1.18
N ASP A 175 -19.75 -11.72 -0.74
CA ASP A 175 -21.06 -11.73 -1.40
C ASP A 175 -20.98 -10.95 -2.74
N PRO A 176 -21.19 -11.63 -3.89
CA PRO A 176 -21.13 -11.01 -5.21
C PRO A 176 -22.14 -9.87 -5.38
N ALA A 177 -23.37 -10.03 -4.90
CA ALA A 177 -24.42 -9.01 -5.04
C ALA A 177 -24.05 -7.74 -4.27
N LYS A 178 -23.50 -7.91 -3.07
CA LYS A 178 -22.97 -6.78 -2.28
C LYS A 178 -21.77 -6.12 -2.98
N ALA A 179 -20.85 -6.92 -3.53
CA ALA A 179 -19.70 -6.39 -4.27
C ALA A 179 -20.13 -5.60 -5.52
N ASP A 180 -21.14 -6.07 -6.26
CA ASP A 180 -21.72 -5.40 -7.42
C ASP A 180 -22.37 -4.07 -7.02
N ASN A 181 -23.18 -4.07 -5.95
CA ASN A 181 -23.82 -2.86 -5.42
C ASN A 181 -22.78 -1.79 -5.03
N ILE A 182 -21.71 -2.20 -4.36
CA ILE A 182 -20.61 -1.29 -3.99
C ILE A 182 -19.87 -0.78 -5.22
N ARG A 183 -19.64 -1.62 -6.23
CA ARG A 183 -19.04 -1.20 -7.51
C ARG A 183 -19.89 -0.15 -8.21
N SER A 184 -21.20 -0.36 -8.30
CA SER A 184 -22.14 0.58 -8.91
C SER A 184 -22.19 1.90 -8.15
N LEU A 185 -22.28 1.85 -6.82
CA LEU A 185 -22.32 3.05 -5.97
C LEU A 185 -21.04 3.89 -6.13
N LEU A 186 -19.88 3.25 -6.06
CA LEU A 186 -18.58 3.94 -6.05
C LEU A 186 -18.06 4.28 -7.44
N SER A 187 -18.71 3.82 -8.51
CA SER A 187 -18.42 4.28 -9.87
C SER A 187 -18.88 5.71 -10.12
N ASN A 188 -19.75 6.26 -9.27
CA ASN A 188 -20.12 7.68 -9.27
C ASN A 188 -19.29 8.47 -8.25
N PRO A 189 -18.38 9.38 -8.68
CA PRO A 189 -17.56 10.17 -7.77
C PRO A 189 -18.32 11.10 -6.81
N GLN A 190 -19.59 11.42 -7.09
CA GLN A 190 -20.44 12.19 -6.16
C GLN A 190 -20.71 11.42 -4.87
N ASN A 191 -20.68 10.09 -4.91
CA ASN A 191 -20.90 9.23 -3.75
C ASN A 191 -19.64 9.04 -2.88
N TRP A 192 -18.53 9.71 -3.20
CA TRP A 192 -17.28 9.55 -2.45
C TRP A 192 -17.16 10.48 -1.24
N TYR A 193 -18.06 11.45 -1.12
CA TYR A 193 -18.08 12.43 -0.05
C TYR A 193 -19.34 12.27 0.78
N LEU A 194 -19.28 12.70 2.04
CA LEU A 194 -20.48 12.78 2.86
C LEU A 194 -21.47 13.79 2.24
N PRO A 195 -22.79 13.55 2.35
CA PRO A 195 -23.80 14.52 1.93
C PRO A 195 -23.53 15.88 2.56
N LYS A 196 -23.69 16.95 1.79
CA LYS A 196 -23.40 18.32 2.23
C LYS A 196 -24.61 19.00 2.90
N ASP A 197 -25.57 18.23 3.37
CA ASP A 197 -26.79 18.78 3.96
C ASP A 197 -26.49 19.28 5.38
N TYR A 198 -26.03 20.53 5.45
CA TYR A 198 -25.87 21.35 6.66
C TYR A 198 -26.55 22.70 6.44
#